data_AF-R7J055-F1
#
_entry.id   AF-R7J055-F1
#
_cell.length_a   1.000
_cell.length_b   1.000
_cell.length_c   1.000
_cell.angle_alpha   90.00
_cell.angle_beta   90.00
_cell.angle_gamma   90.00
#
_symmetry.space_group_name_H-M   'P 1'
#
loop_
_entity.id
_entity.type
_entity.pdbx_description
1 polymer ?
#
loop_
_entity_poly.entity_id
_entity_poly.type
_entity_poly.pdbx_seq_one_letter_code
_entity_poly.pdbx_strand_id
1 'polypeptide(L)'
;MTTPTTIGHNQGRVISMSGNDTGKQIDVSLSAQGDYVGAKDHKTITLVFNGLSKQPRYVEADGRSISVSYDKKRGTATVSFAWNVERPMYIVLRK
;
A
#
# COMPACT_ATOMS: atom_id res chain seq x y z
N MET A 1 -37.54 -3.12 -2.01
CA MET A 1 -36.16 -3.52 -2.37
C MET A 1 -35.73 -2.65 -3.54
N THR A 2 -34.81 -1.71 -3.31
CA THR A 2 -34.28 -0.86 -4.38
C THR A 2 -33.11 -1.58 -5.03
N THR A 3 -33.27 -1.92 -6.31
CA THR A 3 -32.18 -2.44 -7.15
C THR A 3 -31.07 -1.37 -7.21
N PRO A 4 -29.82 -1.69 -6.84
CA PRO A 4 -28.72 -0.75 -6.99
C PRO A 4 -28.57 -0.37 -8.46
N THR A 5 -28.63 0.92 -8.76
CA THR A 5 -28.40 1.45 -10.11
C THR A 5 -26.90 1.55 -10.34
N THR A 6 -26.45 1.08 -11.49
CA THR A 6 -25.06 1.21 -11.94
C THR A 6 -24.67 2.69 -11.94
N ILE A 7 -23.63 3.06 -11.18
CA ILE A 7 -23.15 4.45 -11.10
C ILE A 7 -22.48 4.81 -12.43
N GLY A 8 -23.26 5.38 -13.35
CA GLY A 8 -22.70 6.15 -14.47
C GLY A 8 -21.94 7.36 -13.93
N HIS A 9 -20.80 7.70 -14.55
CA HIS A 9 -19.91 8.84 -14.25
C HIS A 9 -18.81 8.68 -13.20
N ASN A 10 -18.33 7.46 -12.90
CA ASN A 10 -17.05 7.23 -12.24
C ASN A 10 -16.82 8.07 -10.95
N GLN A 11 -17.89 8.30 -10.17
CA GLN A 11 -17.86 9.04 -8.91
C GLN A 11 -17.31 8.18 -7.77
N GLY A 12 -16.11 7.67 -7.97
CA GLY A 12 -15.43 6.79 -7.04
C GLY A 12 -13.95 6.79 -7.32
N ARG A 13 -13.15 6.72 -6.25
CA ARG A 13 -11.71 6.53 -6.36
C ARG A 13 -11.39 5.07 -6.07
N VAL A 14 -10.97 4.36 -7.11
CA VAL A 14 -10.46 3.00 -7.00
C VAL A 14 -9.00 3.08 -6.60
N ILE A 15 -8.62 2.36 -5.54
CA ILE A 15 -7.21 2.16 -5.16
C ILE A 15 -6.83 0.74 -5.55
N SER A 16 -5.88 0.60 -6.44
CA SER A 16 -5.33 -0.67 -6.86
C SER A 16 -4.01 -0.92 -6.14
N MET A 17 -3.90 -2.09 -5.51
CA MET A 17 -2.69 -2.56 -4.85
C MET A 17 -2.23 -3.86 -5.51
N SER A 18 -0.95 -3.96 -5.82
CA SER A 18 -0.34 -5.20 -6.27
C SER A 18 0.88 -5.52 -5.43
N GLY A 19 1.17 -6.81 -5.25
CA GLY A 19 2.32 -7.30 -4.50
C GLY A 19 2.99 -8.44 -5.26
N ASN A 20 4.32 -8.39 -5.37
CA ASN A 20 5.13 -9.43 -5.98
C ASN A 20 6.23 -9.87 -5.02
N ASP A 21 6.24 -11.17 -4.69
CA ASP A 21 7.27 -11.76 -3.83
C ASP A 21 8.26 -12.55 -4.68
N THR A 22 9.50 -12.06 -4.75
CA THR A 22 10.59 -12.68 -5.53
C THR A 22 11.44 -13.65 -4.70
N GLY A 23 11.10 -13.86 -3.44
CA GLY A 23 11.90 -14.60 -2.46
C GLY A 23 13.04 -13.79 -1.84
N LYS A 24 13.61 -12.81 -2.57
CA LYS A 24 14.64 -11.87 -2.05
C LYS A 24 14.04 -10.58 -1.52
N GLN A 25 12.97 -10.12 -2.15
CA GLN A 25 12.25 -8.90 -1.80
C GLN A 25 10.76 -9.05 -2.11
N ILE A 26 9.95 -8.22 -1.46
CA ILE A 26 8.54 -8.02 -1.75
C ILE A 26 8.40 -6.62 -2.33
N ASP A 27 7.89 -6.54 -3.54
CA ASP A 27 7.59 -5.28 -4.23
C ASP A 27 6.08 -5.04 -4.14
N VAL A 28 5.67 -3.88 -3.64
CA VAL A 28 4.27 -3.46 -3.57
C VAL A 28 4.10 -2.18 -4.36
N SER A 29 3.07 -2.12 -5.19
CA SER A 29 2.67 -0.90 -5.88
C SER A 29 1.25 -0.51 -5.50
N LEU A 30 1.04 0.80 -5.35
CA LEU A 30 -0.25 1.42 -5.13
C LEU A 30 -0.50 2.42 -6.25
N SER A 31 -1.71 2.41 -6.78
CA SER A 31 -2.18 3.42 -7.74
C SER A 31 -3.63 3.75 -7.45
N ALA A 32 -4.07 4.93 -7.86
CA ALA A 32 -5.46 5.33 -7.74
C ALA A 32 -6.00 5.83 -9.08
N GLN A 33 -7.27 5.55 -9.34
CA GLN A 33 -8.00 6.04 -10.51
C GLN A 33 -9.39 6.50 -10.10
N GLY A 34 -9.83 7.62 -10.67
CA GLY A 34 -11.12 8.22 -10.38
C GLY A 34 -11.09 9.15 -9.17
N ASP A 35 -12.21 9.85 -8.98
CA ASP A 35 -12.32 10.92 -8.01
C ASP A 35 -13.78 11.11 -7.55
N TYR A 36 -13.97 11.79 -6.43
CA TYR A 36 -15.28 12.17 -5.92
C TYR A 36 -15.18 13.42 -5.04
N VAL A 37 -16.30 14.13 -4.87
CA VAL A 37 -16.34 15.34 -4.04
C VAL A 37 -15.89 15.02 -2.60
N GLY A 38 -14.83 15.68 -2.14
CA GLY A 38 -14.24 15.46 -0.81
C GLY A 38 -13.26 14.29 -0.73
N ALA A 39 -12.85 13.70 -1.86
CA ALA A 39 -11.78 12.72 -1.87
C ALA A 39 -10.48 13.33 -1.32
N LYS A 40 -9.83 12.63 -0.39
CA LYS A 40 -8.52 13.04 0.13
C LYS A 40 -7.42 12.56 -0.79
N ASP A 41 -6.60 13.50 -1.27
CA ASP A 41 -5.43 13.21 -2.09
C ASP A 41 -4.25 12.69 -1.28
N HIS A 42 -4.11 13.18 -0.05
CA HIS A 42 -3.11 12.71 0.89
C HIS A 42 -3.71 11.66 1.83
N LYS A 43 -3.09 10.48 1.86
CA LYS A 43 -3.46 9.36 2.73
C LYS A 43 -2.24 8.87 3.49
N THR A 44 -2.41 8.55 4.76
CA THR A 44 -1.43 7.75 5.50
C THR A 44 -1.80 6.29 5.32
N ILE A 45 -0.91 5.50 4.74
CA ILE A 45 -1.10 4.07 4.54
C ILE A 45 -0.22 3.33 5.54
N THR A 46 -0.78 2.28 6.15
CA THR A 46 -0.05 1.32 6.96
C THR A 46 -0.11 -0.03 6.29
N LEU A 47 1.03 -0.54 5.83
CA LEU A 47 1.15 -1.88 5.28
C LEU A 47 1.71 -2.82 6.33
N VAL A 48 1.11 -4.01 6.42
CA VAL A 48 1.49 -5.06 7.37
C VAL A 48 1.88 -6.31 6.57
N PHE A 49 3.17 -6.60 6.55
CA PHE A 49 3.73 -7.80 5.94
C PHE A 49 3.76 -8.93 6.96
N ASN A 50 2.99 -9.99 6.71
CA ASN A 50 2.89 -11.14 7.61
C ASN A 50 3.68 -12.33 7.09
N GLY A 51 4.01 -13.27 7.98
CA GLY A 51 4.68 -14.52 7.62
C GLY A 51 6.14 -14.36 7.24
N LEU A 52 6.79 -13.28 7.69
CA LEU A 52 8.22 -13.07 7.48
C LEU A 52 9.01 -13.98 8.42
N SER A 53 9.96 -14.73 7.87
CA SER A 53 10.83 -15.62 8.64
C SER A 53 11.88 -14.88 9.48
N LYS A 54 12.17 -13.63 9.12
CA LYS A 54 13.16 -12.76 9.78
C LYS A 54 12.82 -11.29 9.57
N GLN A 55 13.46 -10.43 10.34
CA GLN A 55 13.33 -8.98 10.19
C GLN A 55 13.84 -8.55 8.81
N PRO A 56 13.09 -7.70 8.07
CA PRO A 56 13.56 -7.13 6.82
C PRO A 56 14.85 -6.34 7.01
N ARG A 57 15.79 -6.50 6.09
CA ARG A 57 17.06 -5.75 6.09
C ARG A 57 16.87 -4.27 5.79
N TYR A 58 15.91 -3.98 4.92
CA TYR A 58 15.71 -2.65 4.38
C TYR A 58 14.29 -2.53 3.82
N VAL A 59 13.67 -1.37 4.04
CA VAL A 59 12.38 -1.02 3.46
C VAL A 59 12.49 0.39 2.89
N GLU A 60 11.99 0.56 1.66
CA GLU A 60 11.87 1.88 1.04
C GLU A 60 10.47 2.12 0.49
N ALA A 61 10.07 3.39 0.49
CA ALA A 61 8.92 3.92 -0.23
C ALA A 61 9.40 5.00 -1.21
N ASP A 62 9.11 4.83 -2.50
CA ASP A 62 9.58 5.66 -3.61
C ASP A 62 11.10 5.93 -3.56
N GLY A 63 11.88 4.87 -3.30
CA GLY A 63 13.35 4.92 -3.22
C GLY A 63 13.92 5.59 -1.96
N ARG A 64 13.07 5.96 -0.98
CA ARG A 64 13.51 6.51 0.30
C ARG A 64 13.34 5.48 1.40
N SER A 65 14.40 5.26 2.18
CA SER A 65 14.37 4.40 3.36
C SER A 65 13.29 4.87 4.35
N ILE A 66 12.50 3.93 4.86
CA ILE A 66 11.47 4.20 5.87
C ILE A 66 11.64 3.29 7.09
N SER A 67 11.19 3.79 8.24
CA SER A 67 11.19 3.01 9.48
C SER A 67 10.24 1.82 9.39
N VAL A 68 10.68 0.69 9.93
CA VAL A 68 9.91 -0.55 10.02
C VAL A 68 9.78 -0.96 11.48
N SER A 69 8.56 -1.30 11.90
CA SER A 69 8.31 -1.96 13.18
C SER A 69 8.22 -3.46 12.94
N TYR A 70 9.06 -4.27 13.59
CA TYR A 70 9.08 -5.71 13.40
C TYR A 70 8.71 -6.46 14.68
N ASP A 71 7.63 -7.25 14.63
CA ASP A 71 7.27 -8.20 15.68
C ASP A 71 7.88 -9.56 15.35
N LYS A 72 8.96 -9.90 16.06
CA LYS A 72 9.67 -11.18 15.89
C LYS A 72 8.83 -12.40 16.29
N LYS A 73 7.89 -12.28 17.23
CA LYS A 73 7.05 -13.41 17.66
C LYS A 73 6.01 -13.75 16.60
N ARG A 74 5.49 -12.74 15.91
CA ARG A 74 4.46 -12.89 14.87
C ARG A 74 5.03 -13.01 13.46
N GLY A 75 6.31 -12.68 13.26
CA GLY A 75 6.90 -12.61 11.93
C GLY A 75 6.23 -11.51 11.09
N THR A 76 5.98 -10.36 11.72
CA THR A 76 5.20 -9.27 11.10
C THR A 76 6.05 -8.00 11.01
N ALA A 77 6.12 -7.40 9.82
CA ALA A 77 6.69 -6.07 9.63
C ALA A 77 5.59 -5.07 9.30
N THR A 78 5.55 -3.96 10.03
CA THR A 78 4.60 -2.86 9.83
C THR A 78 5.34 -1.61 9.38
N VAL A 79 4.85 -1.01 8.30
CA VAL A 79 5.42 0.21 7.72
C VAL A 79 4.29 1.21 7.51
N SER A 80 4.57 2.49 7.79
CA SER A 80 3.59 3.57 7.61
C SER A 80 4.22 4.70 6.80
N PHE A 81 3.49 5.19 5.80
CA PHE A 81 3.97 6.23 4.91
C PHE A 81 2.81 7.14 4.45
N ALA A 82 3.16 8.38 4.13
CA ALA A 82 2.25 9.30 3.46
C ALA A 82 2.27 9.03 1.95
N TRP A 83 1.10 8.99 1.35
CA TRP A 83 0.91 8.79 -0.08
C TRP A 83 0.03 9.91 -0.64
N ASN A 84 0.54 10.61 -1.67
CA ASN A 84 -0.30 11.42 -2.56
C ASN A 84 -0.81 10.51 -3.68
N VAL A 85 -2.11 10.24 -3.68
CA VAL A 85 -2.78 9.30 -4.59
C VAL A 85 -2.81 9.75 -6.05
N GLU A 86 -2.47 11.01 -6.35
CA GLU A 86 -2.26 11.48 -7.72
C GLU A 86 -1.07 10.81 -8.41
N ARG A 87 -0.14 10.24 -7.62
CA ARG A 87 1.04 9.54 -8.13
C ARG A 87 1.02 8.09 -7.64
N PRO A 88 1.49 7.13 -8.45
CA PRO A 88 1.70 5.78 -7.96
C PRO A 88 2.77 5.80 -6.85
N MET A 89 2.67 4.87 -5.92
CA MET A 89 3.61 4.66 -4.83
C MET A 89 4.18 3.25 -4.92
N TYR A 90 5.49 3.15 -4.76
CA TYR A 90 6.22 1.88 -4.81
C TYR A 90 6.92 1.63 -3.48
N ILE A 91 6.68 0.45 -2.91
CA ILE A 91 7.29 0.01 -1.66
C ILE A 91 8.11 -1.24 -1.95
N VAL A 92 9.35 -1.25 -1.50
CA VAL A 92 10.24 -2.42 -1.61
C VAL A 92 10.65 -2.84 -0.21
N LEU A 93 10.38 -4.10 0.14
CA LEU A 93 10.81 -4.73 1.38
C LEU A 93 11.83 -5.83 1.06
N ARG A 94 13.07 -5.65 1.48
CA ARG A 94 14.15 -6.63 1.27
C ARG A 94 14.25 -7.57 2.46
N LYS A 95 14.16 -8.88 2.20
CA LYS A 95 14.12 -9.94 3.23
C LYS A 95 15.49 -10.21 3.84
#